data_AF-A0A7G8KUR1-F1
#
_entry.id   AF-A0A7G8KUR1-F1
#
_cell.length_a   1.000
_cell.length_b   1.000
_cell.length_c   1.000
_cell.angle_alpha   90.00
_cell.angle_beta   90.00
_cell.angle_gamma   90.00
#
_symmetry.space_group_name_H-M   'P 1'
#
loop_
_entity.id
_entity.type
_entity.pdbx_description
1 polymer ?
#
loop_
_entity_poly.entity_id
_entity_poly.type
_entity_poly.pdbx_seq_one_letter_code
_entity_poly.pdbx_strand_id
1 'polypeptide(L)' 'MPQMSPLMWFNLFIMFSMIMIMINQIMFFSFNIEKFKTFKKTKKTYQMNWKW' A
#
# COMPACT_ATOMS: atom_id res chain seq x y z
N MET A 1 -2.26 -27.57 -26.79
CA MET A 1 -2.97 -28.06 -25.59
C MET A 1 -1.93 -28.58 -24.60
N PRO A 2 -1.59 -27.85 -23.53
CA PRO A 2 -0.83 -28.42 -22.43
C PRO A 2 -1.82 -29.17 -21.54
N GLN A 3 -1.67 -30.47 -21.42
CA GLN A 3 -2.47 -31.31 -20.55
C GLN A 3 -2.08 -30.97 -19.10
N MET A 4 -2.66 -29.92 -18.53
CA MET A 4 -2.41 -29.51 -17.14
C MET A 4 -3.01 -30.57 -16.22
N SER A 5 -2.15 -31.26 -15.50
CA SER A 5 -2.58 -32.11 -14.40
C SER A 5 -3.33 -31.26 -13.35
N PRO A 6 -4.25 -31.86 -12.57
CA PRO A 6 -5.10 -31.16 -11.61
C PRO A 6 -4.34 -30.25 -10.62
N LEU A 7 -3.08 -30.58 -10.34
CA LEU A 7 -2.20 -29.84 -9.44
C LEU A 7 -1.85 -28.43 -9.92
N MET A 8 -1.78 -28.19 -11.23
CA MET A 8 -1.35 -26.91 -11.75
C MET A 8 -2.38 -25.80 -11.50
N TRP A 9 -3.67 -26.15 -11.45
CA TRP A 9 -4.76 -25.23 -11.14
C TRP A 9 -4.72 -24.76 -9.69
N PHE A 10 -4.43 -25.67 -8.76
CA PHE A 10 -4.28 -25.33 -7.35
C PHE A 10 -3.09 -24.40 -7.11
N ASN A 11 -1.96 -24.66 -7.78
CA ASN A 11 -0.79 -23.79 -7.71
C ASN A 11 -1.08 -22.39 -8.27
N LEU A 12 -1.76 -22.30 -9.42
CA LEU A 12 -2.17 -21.02 -9.98
C LEU A 12 -3.11 -20.24 -9.06
N PHE A 13 -4.07 -20.93 -8.43
CA PHE A 13 -4.96 -20.32 -7.45
C PHE A 13 -4.19 -19.74 -6.26
N ILE A 14 -3.28 -20.52 -5.66
CA ILE A 14 -2.44 -20.04 -4.55
C ILE A 14 -1.61 -18.83 -4.97
N MET A 15 -0.94 -18.88 -6.13
CA MET A 15 -0.13 -17.75 -6.61
C MET A 15 -0.98 -16.50 -6.81
N PHE A 16 -2.16 -16.63 -7.42
CA PHE A 16 -3.08 -15.52 -7.63
C PHE A 16 -3.57 -14.92 -6.29
N SER A 17 -3.97 -15.77 -5.33
CA SER A 17 -4.39 -15.32 -4.01
C SER A 17 -3.28 -14.59 -3.26
N MET A 18 -2.04 -15.09 -3.32
CA MET A 18 -0.88 -14.43 -2.69
C MET A 18 -0.63 -13.04 -3.29
N ILE A 19 -0.69 -12.92 -4.62
CA ILE A 19 -0.53 -11.63 -5.31
C ILE A 19 -1.64 -10.65 -4.90
N MET A 20 -2.89 -11.12 -4.83
CA MET A 20 -4.03 -10.30 -4.42
C MET A 20 -3.86 -9.78 -2.98
N ILE A 21 -3.38 -10.61 -2.05
CA ILE A 21 -3.13 -10.19 -0.66
C ILE A 21 -2.01 -9.15 -0.62
N MET A 22 -0.91 -9.36 -1.34
CA MET A 22 0.22 -8.42 -1.40
C MET A 22 -0.20 -7.04 -1.94
N ILE A 23 -1.01 -7.00 -3.00
CA ILE A 23 -1.51 -5.74 -3.56
C ILE A 23 -2.38 -4.99 -2.54
N ASN A 24 -3.26 -5.70 -1.83
CA ASN A 24 -4.10 -5.10 -0.79
C ASN A 24 -3.28 -4.52 0.36
N GLN A 25 -2.23 -5.22 0.79
CA GLN A 25 -1.32 -4.72 1.82
C GLN A 25 -0.62 -3.43 1.36
N ILE A 26 -0.09 -3.41 0.13
CA ILE A 26 0.55 -2.22 -0.42
C ILE A 26 -0.44 -1.05 -0.51
N MET A 27 -1.65 -1.28 -1.00
CA MET A 27 -2.68 -0.23 -1.07
C MET A 27 -3.04 0.32 0.31
N PHE A 28 -3.21 -0.56 1.31
CA PHE A 28 -3.52 -0.15 2.68
C PHE A 28 -2.40 0.69 3.31
N PHE A 29 -1.14 0.26 3.19
CA PHE A 29 -0.01 1.00 3.76
C PHE A 29 0.28 2.30 3.00
N SER A 30 0.14 2.31 1.67
CA SER A 30 0.33 3.53 0.86
C SER A 30 -0.65 4.63 1.26
N PHE A 31 -1.94 4.28 1.43
CA PHE A 31 -2.96 5.25 1.81
C PHE A 31 -2.73 5.84 3.22
N ASN A 32 -2.26 5.02 4.15
CA ASN A 32 -1.95 5.51 5.50
C ASN A 32 -0.72 6.44 5.51
N ILE A 33 0.31 6.16 4.71
CA ILE A 33 1.49 7.02 4.59
C ILE A 33 1.13 8.40 4.01
N GLU A 34 0.23 8.48 3.04
CA GLU A 34 -0.23 9.74 2.47
C GLU A 34 -0.95 10.64 3.50
N LYS A 35 -1.79 10.04 4.37
CA LYS A 35 -2.43 10.76 5.48
C LYS A 35 -1.42 11.36 6.47
N PHE A 36 -0.34 10.65 6.77
CA PHE A 36 0.72 11.20 7.63
C PHE A 36 1.50 12.34 6.96
N LYS A 37 1.70 12.30 5.63
CA LYS A 37 2.35 13.37 4.87
C LYS A 37 1.51 14.65 4.85
N THR A 38 0.18 14.55 4.73
CA THR A 38 -0.71 15.72 4.78
C THR A 38 -0.77 16.34 6.18
N PHE A 39 -0.76 15.53 7.24
CA PHE A 39 -0.69 16.03 8.63
C PHE A 39 0.63 16.77 8.92
N LYS A 40 1.76 16.36 8.33
CA LYS A 40 3.03 17.09 8.49
C LYS A 40 3.06 18.45 7.78
N LYS A 41 2.31 18.63 6.68
CA LYS A 41 2.22 19.91 5.96
C LYS A 41 1.46 21.00 6.73
N THR A 42 0.70 20.65 7.77
CA THR A 42 -0.03 21.62 8.61
C THR A 42 0.74 22.06 9.86
N LYS A 43 2.06 21.82 9.94
CA LYS A 43 2.91 22.67 10.80
C LYS A 43 2.89 24.07 10.20
N LYS A 44 1.86 24.84 10.53
CA LYS A 44 1.84 26.30 10.43
C LYS A 44 3.13 26.75 11.09
N THR A 45 4.09 27.16 10.28
CA THR A 45 5.21 27.95 10.74
C THR A 45 4.57 29.21 11.28
N TYR A 46 4.32 29.25 12.58
CA TYR A 46 4.16 30.52 13.26
C TYR A 46 5.50 31.21 13.05
N GLN A 47 5.56 32.11 12.06
CA GLN A 47 6.60 33.12 12.02
C GLN A 47 6.41 33.90 13.30
N MET A 48 7.19 33.50 14.31
CA MET A 48 7.38 34.26 15.52
C MET A 48 8.20 35.47 15.09
N ASN A 49 7.54 36.43 14.43
CA ASN A 49 8.05 37.77 14.19
C ASN A 49 8.04 38.49 15.54
N TRP A 50 8.86 38.00 16.46
CA TRP A 50 9.27 38.74 17.63
C TRP A 50 10.22 39.83 17.13
N LYS A 51 9.62 40.94 16.74
CA LYS A 51 10.28 42.23 16.84
C LYS A 51 9.87 42.81 18.18
N TRP A 52 10.70 42.56 19.19
CA TRP A 52 11.05 43.46 20.28
C TRP A 52 12.43 43.06 20.77
#